data_AF-A0A8T7C0J5-F1
#
_entry.id   AF-A0A8T7C0J5-F1
#
_cell.length_a   1.000
_cell.length_b   1.000
_cell.length_c   1.000
_cell.angle_alpha   90.00
_cell.angle_beta   90.00
_cell.angle_gamma   90.00
#
_symmetry.space_group_name_H-M   'P 1'
#
loop_
_entity.id
_entity.type
_entity.pdbx_description
1 polymer ?
#
loop_
_entity_poly.entity_id
_entity_poly.type
_entity_poly.pdbx_seq_one_letter_code
_entity_poly.pdbx_strand_id
1 'polypeptide(L)'
;ITAATALAIFQHGAFGPAHGLAVLTLLALAAGTLAATTRLFGKVSRYVQTLSYSATLLFHCIPAVTDALMRLPVGDPTLTSIEDPVLKKCYFALLVIFVIGTGLQLRWIYRQESRARAD
;
A
#
# COMPACT_ATOMS: atom_id res chain seq x y z
N ILE A 1 -12.12 -3.16 -4.35
CA ILE A 1 -13.32 -2.32 -4.58
C ILE A 1 -12.87 -0.89 -4.84
N THR A 2 -12.34 -0.19 -3.84
CA THR A 2 -11.83 1.19 -3.97
C THR A 2 -10.82 1.44 -5.10
N ALA A 3 -9.80 0.59 -5.27
CA ALA A 3 -8.85 0.72 -6.41
C ALA A 3 -9.52 0.51 -7.78
N ALA A 4 -10.50 -0.39 -7.86
CA ALA A 4 -11.27 -0.63 -9.08
C ALA A 4 -12.23 0.54 -9.37
N THR A 5 -12.82 1.15 -8.34
CA THR A 5 -13.65 2.36 -8.47
C THR A 5 -12.82 3.57 -8.89
N ALA A 6 -11.60 3.74 -8.36
CA ALA A 6 -10.70 4.81 -8.78
C ALA A 6 -10.26 4.68 -10.26
N LEU A 7 -10.05 3.45 -10.74
CA LEU A 7 -9.78 3.18 -12.15
C LEU A 7 -11.03 3.40 -13.05
N ALA A 8 -12.23 3.21 -12.50
CA ALA A 8 -13.49 3.39 -13.21
C ALA A 8 -13.94 4.86 -13.32
N ILE A 9 -13.47 5.75 -12.43
CA ILE A 9 -13.77 7.20 -12.48
C ILE A 9 -12.81 7.88 -13.47
N PHE A 10 -13.05 7.66 -14.76
CA PHE A 10 -12.45 8.40 -15.87
C PHE A 10 -13.10 9.80 -16.02
N GLN A 11 -12.89 10.71 -15.06
CA GLN A 11 -13.58 12.03 -15.10
C GLN A 11 -12.68 13.24 -15.41
N HIS A 12 -11.39 13.06 -15.69
CA HIS A 12 -10.57 14.08 -16.35
C HIS A 12 -9.62 13.37 -17.33
N GLY A 13 -9.66 13.71 -18.62
CA GLY A 13 -9.09 12.95 -19.74
C GLY A 13 -7.55 12.81 -19.82
N ALA A 14 -6.86 12.61 -18.69
CA ALA A 14 -5.42 12.32 -18.64
C ALA A 14 -5.10 11.31 -17.52
N PHE A 15 -4.13 10.42 -17.78
CA PHE A 15 -3.60 9.47 -16.80
C PHE A 15 -2.90 10.25 -15.66
N GLY A 16 -3.64 10.51 -14.58
CA GLY A 16 -3.10 11.19 -13.39
C GLY A 16 -2.36 10.24 -12.44
N PRO A 17 -1.54 10.78 -11.51
CA PRO A 17 -0.77 9.99 -10.53
C PRO A 17 -1.65 9.06 -9.66
N ALA A 18 -2.90 9.41 -9.41
CA ALA A 18 -3.87 8.56 -8.72
C ALA A 18 -4.19 7.24 -9.48
N HIS A 19 -4.22 7.28 -10.82
CA HIS A 19 -4.43 6.07 -11.63
C HIS A 19 -3.23 5.14 -11.57
N GLY A 20 -2.00 5.70 -11.60
CA GLY A 20 -0.77 4.93 -11.41
C GLY A 20 -0.76 4.20 -10.07
N LEU A 21 -1.16 4.88 -9.00
CA LEU A 21 -1.29 4.26 -7.67
C LEU A 21 -2.37 3.17 -7.62
N ALA A 22 -3.51 3.36 -8.29
CA ALA A 22 -4.56 2.35 -8.37
C ALA A 22 -4.07 1.08 -9.09
N VAL A 23 -3.36 1.23 -10.22
CA VAL A 23 -2.74 0.12 -10.95
C VAL A 23 -1.71 -0.59 -10.07
N LEU A 24 -0.83 0.15 -9.40
CA LEU A 24 0.19 -0.41 -8.54
C LEU A 24 -0.41 -1.17 -7.34
N THR A 25 -1.51 -0.65 -6.79
CA THR A 25 -2.29 -1.32 -5.73
C THR A 25 -2.86 -2.66 -6.23
N LEU A 26 -3.43 -2.69 -7.44
CA LEU A 26 -3.98 -3.92 -8.03
C LEU A 26 -2.87 -4.93 -8.34
N LEU A 27 -1.72 -4.49 -8.85
CA LEU A 27 -0.57 -5.35 -9.12
C LEU A 27 0.00 -5.94 -7.82
N ALA A 28 0.17 -5.13 -6.78
CA ALA A 28 0.61 -5.60 -5.47
C ALA A 28 -0.38 -6.61 -4.87
N LEU A 29 -1.68 -6.34 -4.97
CA LEU A 29 -2.70 -7.27 -4.50
C LEU A 29 -2.66 -8.59 -5.29
N ALA A 30 -2.59 -8.52 -6.61
CA ALA A 30 -2.50 -9.69 -7.48
C ALA A 30 -1.24 -10.52 -7.18
N ALA A 31 -0.08 -9.88 -7.01
CA ALA A 31 1.16 -10.55 -6.65
C ALA A 31 1.06 -11.24 -5.28
N GLY A 32 0.48 -10.57 -4.29
CA GLY A 32 0.26 -11.14 -2.95
C GLY A 32 -0.72 -12.32 -2.98
N THR A 33 -1.81 -12.21 -3.74
CA THR A 33 -2.80 -13.28 -3.90
C THR A 33 -2.25 -14.46 -4.71
N LEU A 34 -1.44 -14.21 -5.73
CA LEU A 34 -0.78 -15.26 -6.49
C LEU A 34 0.24 -15.99 -5.62
N ALA A 35 1.06 -15.26 -4.86
CA ALA A 35 1.99 -15.84 -3.90
C ALA A 35 1.25 -16.66 -2.82
N ALA A 36 0.05 -16.22 -2.41
CA ALA A 36 -0.79 -16.92 -1.43
C ALA A 36 -1.40 -18.22 -1.95
N THR A 37 -1.92 -18.19 -3.18
CA THR A 37 -2.72 -19.28 -3.74
C THR A 37 -1.89 -20.30 -4.50
N THR A 38 -0.73 -19.91 -5.01
CA THR A 38 0.15 -20.79 -5.79
C THR A 38 1.35 -21.24 -4.96
N ARG A 39 1.72 -22.53 -5.08
CA ARG A 39 2.99 -23.06 -4.53
C ARG A 39 4.23 -22.57 -5.28
N LEU A 40 4.08 -21.63 -6.24
CA LEU A 40 5.11 -21.20 -7.17
C LEU A 40 6.37 -20.67 -6.47
N PHE A 41 6.23 -20.10 -5.27
CA PHE A 41 7.33 -19.49 -4.50
C PHE A 41 7.78 -20.31 -3.28
N GLY A 42 7.22 -21.50 -3.04
CA GLY A 42 7.64 -22.39 -1.94
C GLY A 42 7.72 -21.68 -0.58
N LYS A 43 8.89 -21.69 0.07
CA LYS A 43 9.13 -21.01 1.36
C LYS A 43 9.15 -19.48 1.25
N VAL A 44 9.53 -18.94 0.09
CA VAL A 44 9.60 -17.49 -0.17
C VAL A 44 8.21 -16.88 -0.36
N SER A 45 7.20 -17.70 -0.66
CA SER A 45 5.79 -17.29 -0.81
C SER A 45 5.31 -16.40 0.34
N ARG A 46 5.64 -16.75 1.59
CA ARG A 46 5.21 -15.99 2.78
C ARG A 46 5.84 -14.59 2.81
N TYR A 47 7.10 -14.46 2.43
CA TYR A 47 7.79 -13.16 2.37
C TYR A 47 7.19 -12.28 1.27
N VAL A 48 6.97 -12.85 0.08
CA VAL A 48 6.37 -12.15 -1.06
C VAL A 48 4.95 -11.72 -0.73
N GLN A 49 4.16 -12.59 -0.10
CA GLN A 49 2.78 -12.30 0.31
C GLN A 49 2.74 -11.14 1.31
N THR A 50 3.55 -11.19 2.36
CA THR A 50 3.63 -10.13 3.37
C THR A 50 4.01 -8.79 2.74
N LEU A 51 5.09 -8.76 1.96
CA LEU A 51 5.54 -7.54 1.29
C LEU A 51 4.46 -6.99 0.34
N SER A 52 3.84 -7.87 -0.45
CA SER A 52 2.83 -7.48 -1.44
C SER A 52 1.58 -6.90 -0.78
N TYR A 53 1.06 -7.53 0.28
CA TYR A 53 -0.12 -7.00 0.97
C TYR A 53 0.18 -5.72 1.76
N SER A 54 1.35 -5.61 2.39
CA SER A 54 1.76 -4.35 3.01
C SER A 54 1.90 -3.23 1.96
N ALA A 55 2.42 -3.53 0.77
CA ALA A 55 2.56 -2.54 -0.30
C ALA A 55 1.19 -2.12 -0.84
N THR A 56 0.24 -3.05 -0.98
CA THR A 56 -1.16 -2.75 -1.31
C THR A 56 -1.75 -1.74 -0.32
N LEU A 57 -1.56 -1.96 0.99
CA LEU A 57 -2.04 -1.03 2.00
C LEU A 57 -1.38 0.35 1.86
N LEU A 58 -0.06 0.40 1.69
CA LEU A 58 0.66 1.67 1.50
C LEU A 58 0.11 2.46 0.30
N PHE A 59 0.02 1.83 -0.86
CA PHE A 59 -0.48 2.47 -2.08
C PHE A 59 -1.95 2.89 -1.96
N HIS A 60 -2.74 2.15 -1.18
CA HIS A 60 -4.13 2.50 -0.92
C HIS A 60 -4.29 3.66 0.06
N CYS A 61 -3.41 3.76 1.06
CA CYS A 61 -3.43 4.82 2.05
C CYS A 61 -3.04 6.18 1.47
N ILE A 62 -2.19 6.24 0.43
CA ILE A 62 -1.79 7.50 -0.21
C ILE A 62 -3.01 8.32 -0.66
N PRO A 63 -3.85 7.85 -1.60
CA PRO A 63 -5.01 8.62 -2.06
C PRO A 63 -6.06 8.82 -0.95
N ALA A 64 -6.19 7.88 -0.01
CA ALA A 64 -7.12 8.01 1.10
C ALA A 64 -6.75 9.18 2.03
N VAL A 65 -5.46 9.32 2.36
CA VAL A 65 -4.96 10.44 3.16
C VAL A 65 -5.06 11.76 2.38
N THR A 66 -4.72 11.76 1.09
CA THR A 66 -4.87 12.96 0.24
C THR A 66 -6.31 13.44 0.18
N ASP A 67 -7.27 12.54 -0.07
CA ASP A 67 -8.70 12.88 -0.13
C ASP A 67 -9.20 13.38 1.23
N ALA A 68 -8.83 12.69 2.31
CA ALA A 68 -9.24 13.07 3.66
C ALA A 68 -8.74 14.48 4.03
N LEU A 69 -7.45 14.78 3.82
CA LEU A 69 -6.88 16.07 4.19
C LEU A 69 -7.36 17.23 3.29
N MET A 70 -7.74 16.95 2.04
CA MET A 70 -8.32 17.94 1.14
C MET A 70 -9.80 18.21 1.37
N ARG A 71 -10.52 17.30 2.04
CA ARG A 71 -11.97 17.43 2.27
C ARG A 71 -12.33 17.70 3.73
N LEU A 72 -11.44 17.41 4.66
CA LEU A 72 -11.65 17.57 6.10
C LEU A 72 -10.71 18.62 6.70
N PRO A 73 -11.16 19.34 7.75
CA PRO A 73 -12.55 19.42 8.22
C PRO A 73 -13.47 20.12 7.22
N VAL A 74 -14.76 19.76 7.23
CA VAL A 74 -15.73 20.29 6.26
C VAL A 74 -15.90 21.81 6.44
N GLY A 75 -15.66 22.56 5.36
CA GLY A 75 -15.75 24.03 5.36
C GLY A 75 -14.41 24.75 5.57
N ASP A 76 -13.38 24.07 6.06
CA ASP A 76 -12.01 24.60 6.20
C ASP A 76 -10.98 23.47 5.98
N PRO A 77 -10.73 23.06 4.71
CA PRO A 77 -9.91 21.90 4.43
C PRO A 77 -8.46 22.09 4.88
N THR A 78 -7.89 21.04 5.48
CA THR A 78 -6.54 21.07 6.05
C THR A 78 -5.47 21.34 4.99
N LEU A 79 -5.70 20.91 3.74
CA LEU A 79 -4.82 21.16 2.60
C LEU A 79 -5.58 21.84 1.47
N THR A 80 -4.98 22.90 0.92
CA THR A 80 -5.49 23.63 -0.25
C THR A 80 -4.81 23.21 -1.55
N SER A 81 -3.68 22.48 -1.49
CA SER A 81 -2.94 21.99 -2.67
C SER A 81 -2.33 20.61 -2.43
N ILE A 82 -2.16 19.82 -3.50
CA ILE A 82 -1.47 18.52 -3.48
C ILE A 82 0.05 18.65 -3.28
N GLU A 83 0.60 19.85 -3.40
CA GLU A 83 2.05 20.09 -3.30
C GLU A 83 2.48 20.54 -1.90
N ASP A 84 1.52 20.63 -0.97
CA ASP A 84 1.73 21.13 0.38
C ASP A 84 2.78 20.28 1.14
N PRO A 85 3.75 20.91 1.82
CA PRO A 85 4.76 20.20 2.61
C PRO A 85 4.16 19.30 3.71
N VAL A 86 2.98 19.59 4.23
CA VAL A 86 2.29 18.75 5.21
C VAL A 86 1.93 17.40 4.59
N LEU A 87 1.42 17.38 3.35
CA LEU A 87 1.08 16.15 2.65
C LEU A 87 2.32 15.28 2.39
N LYS A 88 3.44 15.89 2.04
CA LYS A 88 4.73 15.19 1.87
C LYS A 88 5.20 14.54 3.18
N LYS A 89 5.02 15.22 4.32
CA LYS A 89 5.30 14.63 5.65
C LYS A 89 4.39 13.44 5.95
N CYS A 90 3.11 13.50 5.58
CA CYS A 90 2.19 12.37 5.72
C CYS A 90 2.64 11.16 4.87
N TYR A 91 3.03 11.37 3.62
CA TYR A 91 3.55 10.28 2.78
C TYR A 91 4.84 9.67 3.35
N PHE A 92 5.74 10.51 3.86
CA PHE A 92 6.95 10.04 4.52
C PHE A 92 6.62 9.22 5.78
N ALA A 93 5.66 9.67 6.61
CA ALA A 93 5.22 8.94 7.78
C ALA A 93 4.62 7.56 7.40
N LEU A 94 3.77 7.51 6.35
CA LEU A 94 3.24 6.26 5.82
C LEU A 94 4.36 5.32 5.34
N LEU A 95 5.38 5.85 4.66
CA LEU A 95 6.54 5.08 4.22
C LEU A 95 7.33 4.50 5.41
N VAL A 96 7.56 5.31 6.46
CA VAL A 96 8.25 4.86 7.68
C VAL A 96 7.45 3.76 8.38
N ILE A 97 6.13 3.93 8.53
CA ILE A 97 5.25 2.92 9.12
C ILE A 97 5.29 1.62 8.29
N PHE A 98 5.27 1.73 6.96
CA PHE A 98 5.39 0.58 6.06
C PHE A 98 6.72 -0.15 6.26
N VAL A 99 7.85 0.55 6.24
CA VAL A 99 9.18 -0.07 6.41
C VAL A 99 9.31 -0.77 7.76
N ILE A 100 8.88 -0.11 8.84
CA ILE A 100 8.93 -0.68 10.19
C ILE A 100 7.99 -1.88 10.29
N GLY A 101 6.73 -1.72 9.88
CA GLY A 101 5.71 -2.75 9.95
C GLY A 101 6.08 -4.01 9.17
N THR A 102 6.46 -3.84 7.90
CA THR A 102 6.91 -4.95 7.05
C THR A 102 8.22 -5.54 7.57
N GLY A 103 9.19 -4.73 8.02
CA GLY A 103 10.43 -5.23 8.61
C GLY A 103 10.20 -6.13 9.84
N LEU A 104 9.26 -5.74 10.71
CA LEU A 104 8.86 -6.56 11.86
C LEU A 104 8.16 -7.85 11.43
N GLN A 105 7.25 -7.80 10.44
CA GLN A 105 6.57 -8.98 9.91
C GLN A 105 7.56 -9.96 9.27
N LEU A 106 8.51 -9.48 8.47
CA LEU A 106 9.54 -10.32 7.86
C LEU A 106 10.47 -10.95 8.92
N ARG A 107 10.89 -10.17 9.92
CA ARG A 107 11.70 -10.69 11.04
C ARG A 107 10.94 -11.76 11.82
N TRP A 108 9.64 -11.60 12.01
CA TRP A 108 8.80 -12.58 12.70
C TRP A 108 8.69 -13.89 11.90
N ILE A 109 8.48 -13.83 10.59
CA ILE A 109 8.45 -15.01 9.70
C ILE A 109 9.81 -15.73 9.74
N TYR A 110 10.91 -15.00 9.59
CA TYR A 110 12.26 -15.55 9.63
C TYR A 110 12.57 -16.30 10.94
N ARG A 111 12.14 -15.75 12.07
CA ARG A 111 12.29 -16.39 13.39
C ARG A 111 11.48 -17.68 13.50
N GLN A 112 10.29 -17.74 12.92
CA GLN A 112 9.48 -18.96 12.93
C GLN A 112 10.10 -20.06 12.07
N GLU A 113 10.55 -19.72 10.87
CA GLU A 113 11.22 -20.70 9.99
C GLU A 113 12.52 -21.23 10.60
N SER A 114 13.26 -20.38 11.30
CA SER A 114 14.49 -20.78 11.99
C SER A 114 14.20 -21.76 13.14
N ARG A 115 13.11 -21.56 13.89
CA ARG A 115 12.66 -22.48 14.95
C ARG A 115 12.22 -23.82 14.37
N ALA A 116 11.37 -23.79 13.34
CA ALA A 116 10.86 -25.00 12.69
C ALA A 116 11.94 -25.83 11.95
N ARG A 117 13.15 -25.29 11.77
CA ARG A 117 14.30 -26.03 11.20
C ARG A 117 15.20 -26.65 12.27
N ALA A 118 15.06 -26.23 13.53
CA ALA A 118 15.83 -26.73 14.66
C ALA A 118 15.14 -27.92 15.37
N ASP A 119 13.84 -28.10 15.11
CA ASP A 119 13.02 -29.24 15.54
C ASP A 119 13.05 -30.37 14.49
#